data_AF-A0A6J4Y2F1-F1
#
_entry.id   AF-A0A6J4Y2F1-F1
#
_cell.length_a   1.000
_cell.length_b   1.000
_cell.length_c   1.000
_cell.angle_alpha   90.00
_cell.angle_beta   90.00
_cell.angle_gamma   90.00
#
_symmetry.space_group_name_H-M   'P 1'
#
loop_
_entity.id
_entity.type
_entity.pdbx_description
1 polymer ?
#
loop_
_entity_poly.entity_id
_entity_poly.type
_entity_poly.pdbx_seq_one_letter_code
_entity_poly.pdbx_strand_id
1 'polypeptide(L)'
;MRRLYRKLIWIVDGTRRKTDNKQFDKILKESRVIIQNPPTIRVPFPEECRLIKEWINRDSLVFFDFDGSTRSEKSLLWLLYPKSNSSNTYLSYISSTAFIDLNNHDGFEKLVRNVVDPMHKEILPMYEKKAGYRK
;
A
#
# COMPACT_ATOMS: atom_id res chain seq x y z
N MET A 1 -17.06 -5.94 11.51
CA MET A 1 -15.95 -6.73 12.07
C MET A 1 -14.68 -5.88 12.05
N ARG A 2 -14.02 -5.65 13.19
CA ARG A 2 -12.68 -4.99 13.22
C ARG A 2 -11.64 -6.03 12.77
N ARG A 3 -10.83 -5.73 11.75
CA ARG A 3 -9.66 -6.56 11.43
C ARG A 3 -8.62 -6.36 12.54
N LEU A 4 -8.13 -7.46 13.09
CA LEU A 4 -7.00 -7.46 14.01
C LEU A 4 -5.76 -7.75 13.18
N TYR A 5 -5.04 -6.70 12.77
CA TYR A 5 -3.72 -6.87 12.21
C TYR A 5 -2.81 -7.38 13.34
N ARG A 6 -2.11 -8.51 13.11
CA ARG A 6 -1.03 -8.90 14.01
C ARG A 6 -0.04 -7.73 14.08
N LYS A 7 0.55 -7.46 15.26
CA LYS A 7 1.60 -6.43 15.47
C LYS A 7 2.90 -6.81 14.74
N LEU A 8 2.81 -6.93 13.41
CA LEU A 8 3.86 -7.35 12.50
C LEU A 8 3.68 -6.57 11.21
N ILE A 9 4.73 -5.88 10.80
CA ILE A 9 4.83 -5.19 9.52
C ILE A 9 5.91 -5.90 8.70
N TRP A 10 5.59 -6.27 7.47
CA TRP A 10 6.58 -6.74 6.51
C TRP A 10 7.10 -5.57 5.72
N ILE A 11 8.43 -5.41 5.68
CA ILE A 11 9.10 -4.54 4.72
C ILE A 11 9.81 -5.46 3.75
N VAL A 12 9.36 -5.45 2.50
CA VAL A 12 9.82 -6.34 1.44
C VAL A 12 10.74 -5.55 0.53
N ASP A 13 11.97 -6.03 0.38
CA ASP A 13 12.93 -5.49 -0.58
C ASP A 13 12.46 -5.77 -2.01
N GLY A 14 11.96 -4.72 -2.68
CA GLY A 14 11.51 -4.75 -4.06
C GLY A 14 12.64 -4.72 -5.08
N THR A 15 13.87 -4.41 -4.65
CA THR A 15 15.04 -4.31 -5.54
C THR A 15 15.68 -5.66 -5.85
N ARG A 16 15.32 -6.70 -5.08
CA ARG A 16 15.90 -8.04 -5.19
C ARG A 16 15.82 -8.64 -6.61
N ARG A 17 14.72 -8.42 -7.34
CA ARG A 17 14.52 -8.93 -8.70
C ARG A 17 14.42 -7.78 -9.69
N LYS A 18 15.25 -7.79 -10.74
CA LYS A 18 15.23 -6.76 -11.80
C LYS A 18 13.86 -6.60 -12.48
N THR A 19 13.05 -7.65 -12.52
CA THR A 19 11.70 -7.63 -13.09
C THR A 19 10.69 -6.93 -12.19
N ASP A 20 10.84 -7.01 -10.87
CA ASP A 20 9.86 -6.49 -9.91
C ASP A 20 9.85 -4.95 -9.97
N ASN A 21 11.03 -4.31 -10.05
CA ASN A 21 11.16 -2.87 -10.31
C ASN A 21 10.41 -2.43 -11.58
N LYS A 22 10.69 -3.09 -12.71
CA LYS A 22 10.09 -2.72 -14.01
C LYS A 22 8.57 -2.90 -14.01
N GLN A 23 8.08 -3.98 -13.41
CA GLN A 23 6.65 -4.25 -13.29
C GLN A 23 5.97 -3.23 -12.36
N PHE A 24 6.59 -2.91 -11.24
CA PHE A 24 6.05 -1.93 -10.30
C PHE A 24 6.03 -0.52 -10.90
N ASP A 25 7.09 -0.10 -11.58
CA ASP A 25 7.12 1.19 -12.29
C ASP A 25 6.02 1.29 -13.35
N LYS A 26 5.77 0.20 -14.09
CA LYS A 26 4.66 0.13 -15.06
C LYS A 26 3.31 0.34 -14.34
N ILE A 27 3.09 -0.38 -13.24
CA ILE A 27 1.89 -0.22 -12.39
C ILE A 27 1.73 1.23 -11.97
N LEU A 28 2.78 1.88 -11.46
CA LEU A 28 2.70 3.28 -11.00
C LEU A 28 2.31 4.24 -12.12
N LYS A 29 2.85 4.07 -13.33
CA LYS A 29 2.54 4.90 -14.50
C LYS A 29 1.09 4.73 -14.99
N GLU A 30 0.54 3.54 -14.87
CA GLU A 30 -0.81 3.22 -15.31
C GLU A 30 -1.86 3.48 -14.22
N SER A 31 -1.41 3.62 -12.97
CA SER A 31 -2.26 3.86 -11.82
C SER A 31 -2.80 5.29 -11.80
N ARG A 32 -3.97 5.44 -11.17
CA ARG A 32 -4.57 6.75 -10.92
C ARG A 32 -4.68 6.99 -9.42
N VAL A 33 -4.27 8.18 -9.00
CA VAL A 33 -4.55 8.67 -7.65
C VAL A 33 -6.05 8.78 -7.48
N ILE A 34 -6.56 8.05 -6.51
CA ILE A 34 -7.97 8.11 -6.12
C ILE A 34 -8.14 8.98 -4.89
N ILE A 35 -7.23 8.92 -3.92
CA ILE A 35 -7.30 9.67 -2.66
C ILE A 35 -6.03 10.53 -2.56
N GLN A 36 -6.16 11.79 -2.17
CA GLN A 36 -5.01 12.69 -2.05
C GLN A 36 -4.34 12.64 -0.68
N ASN A 37 -5.06 12.28 0.39
CA ASN A 37 -4.51 12.24 1.73
C ASN A 37 -5.12 11.09 2.59
N PRO A 38 -4.36 10.02 2.90
CA PRO A 38 -3.03 9.74 2.35
C PRO A 38 -3.09 9.45 0.84
N PRO A 39 -2.06 9.82 0.06
CA PRO A 39 -2.01 9.55 -1.36
C PRO A 39 -2.20 8.06 -1.64
N THR A 40 -3.31 7.72 -2.30
CA THR A 40 -3.65 6.35 -2.63
C THR A 40 -3.90 6.21 -4.11
N ILE A 41 -3.30 5.19 -4.68
CA ILE A 41 -3.50 4.79 -6.06
C ILE A 41 -4.27 3.47 -6.14
N ARG A 42 -5.16 3.39 -7.12
CA ARG A 42 -5.74 2.10 -7.53
C ARG A 42 -4.78 1.43 -8.51
N VAL A 43 -4.42 0.18 -8.23
CA VAL A 43 -3.54 -0.62 -9.08
C VAL A 43 -4.35 -1.27 -10.19
N PRO A 44 -4.11 -0.94 -11.47
CA PRO A 44 -4.67 -1.68 -12.60
C PRO A 44 -3.92 -3.01 -12.75
N PHE A 45 -4.64 -4.09 -13.05
CA PHE A 45 -4.07 -5.41 -13.36
C PHE A 45 -2.99 -5.90 -12.36
N PRO A 46 -3.32 -6.01 -11.06
CA PRO A 46 -2.35 -6.38 -10.01
C PRO A 46 -1.63 -7.71 -10.27
N GLU A 47 -2.20 -8.60 -11.06
CA GLU A 47 -1.64 -9.86 -11.52
C GLU A 47 -0.41 -9.72 -12.43
N GLU A 48 -0.22 -8.57 -13.09
CA GLU A 48 0.95 -8.29 -13.94
C GLU A 48 2.21 -7.94 -13.14
N CYS A 49 2.05 -7.59 -11.86
CA CYS A 49 3.16 -7.35 -10.94
C CYS A 49 3.32 -8.55 -10.01
N ARG A 50 4.38 -9.33 -10.22
CA ARG A 50 4.66 -10.52 -9.43
C ARG A 50 4.73 -10.22 -7.94
N LEU A 51 5.37 -9.12 -7.58
CA LEU A 51 5.52 -8.68 -6.19
C LEU A 51 4.15 -8.44 -5.54
N ILE A 52 3.25 -7.70 -6.20
CA ILE A 52 1.88 -7.48 -5.69
C ILE A 52 1.13 -8.81 -5.59
N LYS A 53 1.19 -9.65 -6.61
CA LYS A 53 0.52 -10.97 -6.64
C LYS A 53 0.95 -11.89 -5.50
N GLU A 54 2.23 -11.91 -5.13
CA GLU A 54 2.76 -12.74 -4.04
C GLU A 54 2.28 -12.27 -2.65
N TRP A 55 2.06 -10.96 -2.48
CA TRP A 55 1.83 -10.35 -1.16
C TRP A 55 0.38 -9.91 -0.88
N ILE A 56 -0.48 -9.76 -1.89
CA ILE A 56 -1.82 -9.18 -1.74
C ILE A 56 -2.79 -9.99 -0.87
N ASN A 57 -2.72 -11.31 -0.88
CA ASN A 57 -3.65 -12.19 -0.14
C ASN A 57 -3.15 -12.51 1.27
N ARG A 58 -2.35 -11.63 1.90
CA ARG A 58 -1.82 -11.83 3.26
C ARG A 58 -2.54 -10.92 4.26
N ASP A 59 -2.90 -11.45 5.42
CA ASP A 59 -3.51 -10.69 6.53
C ASP A 59 -2.48 -9.89 7.34
N SER A 60 -1.51 -9.30 6.65
CA SER A 60 -0.41 -8.54 7.23
C SER A 60 -0.26 -7.20 6.54
N LEU A 61 0.26 -6.22 7.26
CA LEU A 61 0.69 -4.96 6.65
C LEU A 61 1.99 -5.22 5.90
N VAL A 62 2.00 -4.89 4.60
CA VAL A 62 3.15 -5.11 3.72
C VAL A 62 3.55 -3.78 3.10
N PHE A 63 4.82 -3.43 3.25
CA PHE A 63 5.46 -2.30 2.58
C PHE A 63 6.49 -2.83 1.58
N PHE A 64 6.55 -2.24 0.39
CA PHE A 64 7.63 -2.45 -0.56
C PHE A 64 8.66 -1.33 -0.44
N ASP A 65 9.93 -1.69 -0.28
CA ASP A 65 11.08 -0.79 -0.29
C ASP A 65 11.83 -0.97 -1.62
N PHE A 66 11.88 0.09 -2.41
CA PHE A 66 12.53 0.11 -3.72
C PHE A 66 13.81 0.97 -3.75
N ASP A 67 14.18 1.61 -2.63
CA ASP A 67 15.36 2.47 -2.53
C ASP A 67 16.63 1.71 -2.12
N GLY A 68 16.49 0.43 -1.77
CA GLY A 68 17.60 -0.47 -1.46
C GLY A 68 18.48 0.04 -0.33
N SER A 69 19.80 -0.03 -0.50
CA SER A 69 20.78 0.45 0.50
C SER A 69 21.01 1.97 0.47
N THR A 70 20.51 2.67 -0.53
CA THR A 70 20.68 4.12 -0.70
C THR A 70 19.46 4.87 -0.17
N ARG A 71 19.30 4.85 1.16
CA ARG A 71 18.22 5.58 1.82
C ARG A 71 18.51 7.08 1.83
N SER A 72 17.51 7.86 1.45
CA SER A 72 17.49 9.32 1.54
C SER A 72 16.20 9.79 2.20
N GLU A 73 16.09 11.07 2.52
CA GLU A 73 14.84 11.67 3.03
C GLU A 73 13.67 11.53 2.03
N LYS A 74 13.97 11.33 0.74
CA LYS A 74 12.98 11.11 -0.30
C LYS A 74 12.57 9.65 -0.44
N SER A 75 13.20 8.74 0.30
CA SER A 75 12.94 7.31 0.15
C SER A 75 11.53 6.95 0.57
N LEU A 76 10.82 6.19 -0.26
CA LEU A 76 9.41 5.87 -0.08
C LEU A 76 9.22 4.39 0.25
N LEU A 77 8.33 4.13 1.20
CA LEU A 77 7.78 2.81 1.48
C LEU A 77 6.36 2.74 0.93
N TRP A 78 6.11 1.74 0.08
CA TRP A 78 4.81 1.55 -0.57
C TRP A 78 3.96 0.54 0.19
N LEU A 79 2.93 1.02 0.88
CA LEU A 79 1.94 0.18 1.56
C LEU A 79 1.04 -0.52 0.54
N LEU A 80 1.07 -1.85 0.54
CA LEU A 80 0.04 -2.67 -0.08
C LEU A 80 -1.12 -2.84 0.89
N TYR A 81 -2.29 -2.32 0.50
CA TYR A 81 -3.48 -2.48 1.33
C TYR A 81 -3.86 -3.95 1.41
N PRO A 82 -4.09 -4.47 2.63
CA PRO A 82 -4.62 -5.80 2.84
C PRO A 82 -5.88 -5.99 2.01
N LYS A 83 -6.04 -7.17 1.41
CA LYS A 83 -7.21 -7.46 0.56
C LYS A 83 -8.50 -7.15 1.30
N SER A 84 -9.32 -6.27 0.72
CA SER A 84 -10.66 -5.97 1.20
C SER A 84 -11.67 -6.96 0.60
N ASN A 85 -12.96 -6.80 0.90
CA ASN A 85 -14.01 -7.59 0.23
C ASN A 85 -14.15 -7.26 -1.26
N SER A 86 -13.45 -6.24 -1.75
CA SER A 86 -13.44 -5.88 -3.16
C SER A 86 -12.35 -6.61 -3.94
N SER A 87 -12.57 -6.70 -5.26
CA SER A 87 -11.58 -7.24 -6.21
C SER A 87 -10.46 -6.25 -6.52
N ASN A 88 -10.48 -5.04 -5.94
CA ASN A 88 -9.54 -3.99 -6.26
C ASN A 88 -8.31 -4.03 -5.35
N THR A 89 -7.18 -3.62 -5.92
CA THR A 89 -5.90 -3.50 -5.24
C THR A 89 -5.53 -2.03 -5.13
N TYR A 90 -4.98 -1.66 -3.98
CA TYR A 90 -4.60 -0.28 -3.69
C TYR A 90 -3.20 -0.22 -3.10
N LEU A 91 -2.49 0.85 -3.43
CA LEU A 91 -1.22 1.22 -2.83
C LEU A 91 -1.32 2.61 -2.23
N SER A 92 -0.67 2.83 -1.10
CA SER A 92 -0.30 4.15 -0.59
C SER A 92 1.21 4.19 -0.42
N TYR A 93 1.77 5.38 -0.19
CA TYR A 93 3.18 5.52 0.15
C TYR A 93 3.37 6.45 1.35
N ILE A 94 4.48 6.25 2.05
CA ILE A 94 4.96 7.09 3.15
C ILE A 94 6.48 7.24 3.03
N SER A 95 7.05 8.36 3.45
CA SER A 95 8.51 8.46 3.50
C SER A 95 9.06 7.50 4.56
N SER A 96 10.27 6.98 4.33
CA SER A 96 10.96 6.10 5.27
C SER A 96 11.18 6.78 6.63
N THR A 97 11.46 8.09 6.63
CA THR A 97 11.60 8.90 7.85
C THR A 97 10.30 8.96 8.64
N ALA A 98 9.18 9.34 8.00
CA ALA A 98 7.88 9.39 8.66
C ALA A 98 7.43 8.01 9.16
N PHE A 99 7.75 6.94 8.43
CA PHE A 99 7.49 5.58 8.90
C PHE A 99 8.27 5.24 10.18
N ILE A 100 9.56 5.57 10.24
CA ILE A 100 10.40 5.35 11.44
C ILE A 100 9.86 6.17 12.61
N ASP A 101 9.59 7.45 12.39
CA ASP A 101 9.10 8.38 13.42
C ASP A 101 7.76 7.92 14.00
N LEU A 102 6.83 7.47 13.15
CA LEU A 102 5.58 6.88 13.59
C LEU A 102 5.85 5.69 14.51
N ASN A 103 6.69 4.74 14.08
CA ASN A 103 6.92 3.48 14.78
C ASN A 103 7.72 3.57 16.08
N ASN A 104 8.45 4.65 16.34
CA ASN A 104 9.21 4.84 17.60
C ASN A 104 8.32 5.15 18.83
N HIS A 105 7.02 5.49 18.68
CA HIS A 105 6.14 5.92 19.78
C HIS A 105 4.73 5.29 19.74
N ASP A 106 4.61 3.99 20.08
CA ASP A 106 3.37 3.19 19.94
C ASP A 106 2.76 3.27 18.53
N GLY A 107 3.64 3.39 17.54
CA GLY A 107 3.31 3.76 16.18
C GLY A 107 2.46 2.79 15.41
N PHE A 108 2.54 1.50 15.74
CA PHE A 108 1.78 0.48 15.03
C PHE A 108 0.27 0.77 15.10
N GLU A 109 -0.24 1.09 16.29
CA GLU A 109 -1.66 1.40 16.47
C GLU A 109 -2.04 2.72 15.80
N LYS A 110 -1.16 3.72 15.84
CA LYS A 110 -1.38 5.00 15.13
C LYS A 110 -1.38 4.82 13.62
N LEU A 111 -0.45 4.03 13.08
CA LEU A 111 -0.36 3.68 11.66
C LEU A 111 -1.64 2.95 11.22
N VAL A 112 -2.06 1.94 11.97
CA VAL A 112 -3.31 1.22 11.69
C VAL A 112 -4.49 2.19 11.73
N ARG A 113 -4.65 2.98 12.80
CA ARG A 113 -5.80 3.88 12.97
C ARG A 113 -5.85 5.04 11.98
N ASN A 114 -4.70 5.61 11.62
CA ASN A 114 -4.66 6.86 10.84
C ASN A 114 -4.44 6.60 9.34
N VAL A 115 -3.81 5.48 8.98
CA VAL A 115 -3.45 5.18 7.59
C VAL A 115 -4.24 3.99 7.05
N VAL A 116 -4.37 2.90 7.82
CA VAL A 116 -4.96 1.65 7.30
C VAL A 116 -6.48 1.61 7.46
N ASP A 117 -6.99 1.95 8.64
CA ASP A 117 -8.40 1.83 8.99
C ASP A 117 -9.33 2.77 8.20
N PRO A 118 -9.02 4.08 8.05
CA PRO A 118 -9.90 5.01 7.34
C PRO A 118 -10.09 4.58 5.88
N MET A 119 -9.01 4.11 5.27
CA MET A 119 -9.02 3.54 3.92
C MET A 119 -10.02 2.39 3.81
N HIS A 120 -9.92 1.40 4.70
CA HIS A 120 -10.77 0.20 4.65
C HIS A 120 -12.24 0.49 4.94
N LYS A 121 -12.56 1.38 5.89
CA LYS A 121 -13.92 1.54 6.42
C LYS A 121 -14.73 2.59 5.66
N GLU A 122 -14.09 3.66 5.22
CA GLU A 122 -14.80 4.86 4.75
C GLU A 122 -14.44 5.15 3.30
N ILE A 123 -13.16 5.08 2.97
CA ILE A 123 -12.70 5.60 1.69
C ILE A 123 -12.87 4.58 0.55
N LEU A 124 -12.45 3.32 0.72
CA LEU A 124 -12.62 2.28 -0.30
C LEU A 124 -14.09 2.08 -0.73
N PRO A 125 -15.05 1.91 0.21
CA PRO A 125 -16.46 1.77 -0.18
C PRO A 125 -17.01 2.99 -0.93
N MET A 126 -16.56 4.20 -0.60
CA MET A 126 -17.02 5.43 -1.24
C MET A 126 -16.56 5.52 -2.70
N TYR A 127 -15.28 5.23 -2.97
CA TYR A 127 -14.74 5.26 -4.33
C TYR A 127 -15.31 4.14 -5.22
N GLU A 128 -15.62 2.98 -4.64
CA GLU A 128 -16.24 1.88 -5.37
C GLU A 128 -17.67 2.19 -5.80
N LYS A 129 -18.49 2.79 -4.91
CA LYS A 129 -19.81 3.30 -5.30
C LYS A 129 -19.69 4.27 -6.47
N LYS A 130 -18.78 5.26 -6.40
CA LYS A 130 -18.58 6.25 -7.47
C LYS A 130 -18.15 5.62 -8.80
N ALA A 131 -17.37 4.53 -8.78
CA ALA A 131 -16.98 3.80 -9.98
C ALA A 131 -18.14 2.99 -10.59
N GLY A 132 -19.03 2.43 -9.76
CA GLY A 132 -20.18 1.63 -10.20
C GLY A 132 -21.34 2.43 -10.84
N TYR A 133 -21.40 3.75 -10.63
CA TYR A 133 -22.40 4.65 -11.24
C TYR A 133 -22.05 5.12 -12.66
N ARG A 134 -20.89 4.75 -13.20
CA ARG A 134 -20.55 5.01 -14.61
C ARG A 134 -21.00 3.82 -15.47
N LYS A 135 -22.30 3.74 -15.77
CA LYS A 135 -22.84 2.98 -16.90
C LYS A 135 -23.36 3.95 -17.94
#